data_AF-A0A8T6FQG6-F1
#
_entry.id   AF-A0A8T6FQG6-F1
#
_cell.length_a   1.000
_cell.length_b   1.000
_cell.length_c   1.000
_cell.angle_alpha   90.00
_cell.angle_beta   90.00
_cell.angle_gamma   90.00
#
_symmetry.space_group_name_H-M   'P 1'
#
loop_
_entity.id
_entity.type
_entity.pdbx_description
1 polymer ?
#
loop_
_entity_poly.entity_id
_entity_poly.type
_entity_poly.pdbx_seq_one_letter_code
_entity_poly.pdbx_strand_id
1 'polypeptide(L)'
;MSEIDAARLAIFDSLVSSAAEEMGATLRHTALSPNIKERADFSCAVFDADGQALAQAAHIPVHLGAMPESVRAAASLAPWAEGDVAVLNDPYLGGTHLPDVTMVSPVFAADGPRASRGRRARPIGFVASRAHQADIGGSAPGSMPVARELIQEGLVIPPVRIMRAGEPVEETLALVLRNVRTPDERRGDFAAQIAAQRVGGARLGVGPAPRGGRGISGGGAARGGHTQPAAP
;
A
#
# COMPACT_ATOMS: atom_id res chain seq x y z
N MET A 1 -13.28 -16.41 -29.90
CA MET A 1 -12.24 -15.79 -29.06
C MET A 1 -11.20 -15.25 -30.02
N SER A 2 -10.96 -13.94 -30.09
CA SER A 2 -9.89 -13.42 -30.96
C SER A 2 -8.57 -13.94 -30.42
N GLU A 3 -7.78 -14.62 -31.25
CA GLU A 3 -6.43 -15.01 -30.88
C GLU A 3 -5.64 -13.77 -30.42
N ILE A 4 -5.03 -13.87 -29.24
CA ILE A 4 -4.03 -12.91 -28.79
C ILE A 4 -2.77 -13.23 -29.60
N ASP A 5 -2.39 -12.34 -30.51
CA ASP A 5 -1.13 -12.49 -31.24
C ASP A 5 0.07 -12.15 -30.35
N ALA A 6 1.26 -12.57 -30.78
CA ALA A 6 2.50 -12.36 -30.03
C ALA A 6 2.81 -10.89 -29.75
N ALA A 7 2.41 -9.98 -30.64
CA ALA A 7 2.65 -8.54 -30.46
C ALA A 7 1.77 -7.98 -29.33
N ARG A 8 0.49 -8.38 -29.27
CA ARG A 8 -0.43 -7.99 -28.19
C ARG A 8 0.01 -8.53 -26.84
N LEU A 9 0.49 -9.78 -26.78
CA LEU A 9 1.03 -10.35 -25.55
C LEU A 9 2.27 -9.59 -25.07
N ALA A 10 3.20 -9.26 -25.97
CA ALA A 10 4.39 -8.48 -25.63
C ALA A 10 4.06 -7.06 -25.14
N ILE A 11 3.06 -6.41 -25.76
CA ILE A 11 2.57 -5.09 -25.30
C ILE A 11 1.97 -5.20 -23.90
N PHE A 12 1.17 -6.23 -23.64
CA PHE A 12 0.57 -6.46 -22.33
C PHE A 12 1.64 -6.68 -21.25
N ASP A 13 2.60 -7.57 -21.51
CA ASP A 13 3.71 -7.87 -20.61
C ASP A 13 4.54 -6.63 -20.28
N SER A 14 4.87 -5.82 -21.30
CA SER A 14 5.58 -4.56 -21.12
C SER A 14 4.78 -3.55 -20.30
N LEU A 15 3.46 -3.48 -20.50
CA LEU A 15 2.57 -2.59 -19.75
C LEU A 15 2.51 -2.94 -18.26
N VAL A 16 2.29 -4.22 -17.92
CA VAL A 16 2.20 -4.64 -16.51
C VAL A 16 3.55 -4.56 -15.81
N SER A 17 4.65 -4.85 -16.52
CA SER A 17 6.00 -4.73 -15.98
C SER A 17 6.39 -3.27 -15.72
N SER A 18 6.18 -2.39 -16.70
CA SER A 18 6.45 -0.95 -16.53
C SER A 18 5.60 -0.32 -15.43
N ALA A 19 4.33 -0.74 -15.27
CA ALA A 19 3.50 -0.30 -14.16
C ALA A 19 4.14 -0.66 -12.80
N ALA A 20 4.59 -1.90 -12.62
CA ALA A 20 5.24 -2.33 -11.38
C ALA A 20 6.56 -1.56 -11.12
N GLU A 21 7.38 -1.33 -12.15
CA GLU A 21 8.64 -0.58 -12.04
C GLU A 21 8.41 0.87 -11.63
N GLU A 22 7.42 1.53 -12.22
CA GLU A 22 7.10 2.92 -11.89
C GLU A 22 6.49 3.08 -10.49
N MET A 23 5.70 2.10 -10.05
CA MET A 23 5.29 2.02 -8.64
C MET A 23 6.51 1.98 -7.73
N GLY A 24 7.49 1.12 -8.04
CA GLY A 24 8.71 0.96 -7.26
C GLY A 24 9.56 2.22 -7.22
N ALA A 25 9.75 2.88 -8.37
CA ALA A 25 10.46 4.15 -8.45
C ALA A 25 9.75 5.24 -7.62
N THR A 26 8.42 5.33 -7.72
CA THR A 26 7.61 6.28 -6.94
C THR A 26 7.78 6.05 -5.45
N LEU A 27 7.65 4.79 -5.00
CA LEU A 27 7.79 4.42 -3.60
C LEU A 27 9.18 4.79 -3.06
N ARG A 28 10.24 4.42 -3.79
CA ARG A 28 11.62 4.73 -3.39
C ARG A 28 11.89 6.23 -3.25
N HIS A 29 11.40 7.03 -4.18
CA HIS A 29 11.71 8.47 -4.22
C HIS A 29 10.88 9.30 -3.24
N THR A 30 9.72 8.81 -2.82
CA THR A 30 8.78 9.56 -1.96
C THR A 30 8.77 9.09 -0.51
N ALA A 31 9.33 7.90 -0.22
CA ALA A 31 9.44 7.40 1.15
C ALA A 31 10.34 8.28 2.03
N LEU A 32 10.11 8.21 3.34
CA LEU A 32 10.86 8.95 4.35
C LEU A 32 11.89 8.06 5.04
N SER A 33 11.55 6.80 5.34
CA SER A 33 12.48 5.92 6.06
C SER A 33 13.64 5.44 5.19
N PRO A 34 14.85 5.29 5.76
CA PRO A 34 16.00 4.72 5.04
C PRO A 34 15.76 3.29 4.53
N ASN A 35 14.94 2.50 5.23
CA ASN A 35 14.59 1.13 4.82
C ASN A 35 13.97 1.12 3.41
N ILE A 36 13.02 2.01 3.14
CA ILE A 36 12.34 2.04 1.84
C ILE A 36 13.17 2.88 0.84
N LYS A 37 13.65 4.05 1.25
CA LYS A 37 14.30 5.02 0.36
C LYS A 37 15.70 4.58 -0.11
N GLU A 38 16.52 4.11 0.82
CA GLU A 38 17.94 3.86 0.59
C GLU A 38 18.21 2.38 0.39
N ARG A 39 17.69 1.53 1.29
CA ARG A 39 17.84 0.07 1.20
C ARG A 39 16.95 -0.57 0.14
N ALA A 40 15.93 0.16 -0.34
CA ALA A 40 14.94 -0.35 -1.29
C ALA A 40 14.27 -1.65 -0.80
N ASP A 41 13.95 -1.67 0.50
CA ASP A 41 13.35 -2.82 1.17
C ASP A 41 11.83 -2.87 0.92
N PHE A 42 11.48 -3.09 -0.35
CA PHE A 42 10.11 -3.15 -0.82
C PHE A 42 10.00 -3.94 -2.14
N SER A 43 8.79 -4.37 -2.48
CA SER A 43 8.42 -4.84 -3.82
C SER A 43 7.10 -4.22 -4.27
N CYS A 44 6.95 -4.02 -5.57
CA CYS A 44 5.68 -3.66 -6.21
C CYS A 44 5.29 -4.71 -7.24
N ALA A 45 3.99 -5.00 -7.36
CA ALA A 45 3.51 -6.03 -8.27
C ALA A 45 2.09 -5.73 -8.79
N VAL A 46 1.80 -6.32 -9.94
CA VAL A 46 0.49 -6.29 -10.61
C VAL A 46 -0.07 -7.71 -10.58
N PHE A 47 -1.37 -7.81 -10.31
CA PHE A 47 -2.09 -9.07 -10.14
C PHE A 47 -3.35 -9.09 -11.00
N ASP A 48 -3.76 -10.29 -11.42
CA ASP A 48 -5.06 -10.49 -12.05
C ASP A 48 -6.22 -10.45 -11.03
N ALA A 49 -7.45 -10.63 -11.53
CA ALA A 49 -8.66 -10.57 -10.70
C ALA A 49 -8.76 -11.68 -9.65
N ASP A 50 -8.00 -12.76 -9.81
CA ASP A 50 -7.96 -13.91 -8.89
C ASP A 50 -6.74 -13.84 -7.95
N GLY A 51 -5.96 -12.76 -8.02
CA GLY A 51 -4.81 -12.49 -7.17
C GLY A 51 -3.55 -13.25 -7.59
N GLN A 52 -3.45 -13.72 -8.83
CA GLN A 52 -2.19 -14.27 -9.37
C GLN A 52 -1.30 -13.14 -9.85
N ALA A 53 0.00 -13.23 -9.55
CA ALA A 53 0.96 -12.23 -9.97
C ALA A 53 1.15 -12.27 -11.50
N LEU A 54 1.00 -11.11 -12.14
CA LEU A 54 1.21 -10.90 -13.57
C LEU A 54 2.60 -10.32 -13.83
N ALA A 55 3.01 -9.35 -13.04
CA ALA A 55 4.31 -8.71 -13.13
C ALA A 55 4.76 -8.17 -11.78
N GLN A 56 6.05 -7.95 -11.65
CA GLN A 56 6.65 -7.54 -10.39
C GLN A 56 7.95 -6.78 -10.62
N ALA A 57 8.08 -5.64 -9.98
CA ALA A 57 9.35 -4.99 -9.72
C ALA A 57 9.83 -5.45 -8.34
N ALA A 58 10.55 -6.57 -8.29
CA ALA A 58 11.08 -7.10 -7.05
C ALA A 58 12.58 -7.03 -7.01
N HIS A 59 13.04 -6.57 -5.86
CA HIS A 59 14.41 -6.70 -5.43
C HIS A 59 14.57 -7.76 -4.31
N ILE A 60 13.47 -8.41 -3.88
CA ILE A 60 13.43 -9.30 -2.70
C ILE A 60 12.60 -10.57 -2.97
N PRO A 61 13.22 -11.77 -3.08
CA PRO A 61 12.53 -13.02 -3.43
C PRO A 61 11.41 -13.47 -2.49
N VAL A 62 11.51 -13.19 -1.18
CA VAL A 62 10.49 -13.62 -0.21
C VAL A 62 9.13 -12.98 -0.49
N HIS A 63 9.12 -11.78 -1.09
CA HIS A 63 7.89 -11.10 -1.48
C HIS A 63 7.11 -11.88 -2.56
N LEU A 64 7.78 -12.65 -3.44
CA LEU A 64 7.11 -13.42 -4.51
C LEU A 64 6.14 -14.47 -3.96
N GLY A 65 6.52 -15.17 -2.90
CA GLY A 65 5.75 -16.30 -2.41
C GLY A 65 4.50 -15.89 -1.64
N ALA A 66 4.58 -14.79 -0.88
CA ALA A 66 3.59 -14.46 0.12
C ALA A 66 2.60 -13.36 -0.32
N MET A 67 3.01 -12.45 -1.22
CA MET A 67 2.17 -11.33 -1.65
C MET A 67 0.86 -11.74 -2.35
N PRO A 68 0.81 -12.81 -3.20
CA PRO A 68 -0.46 -13.29 -3.76
C PRO A 68 -1.52 -13.63 -2.72
N GLU A 69 -1.11 -14.18 -1.57
CA GLU A 69 -2.04 -14.51 -0.48
C GLU A 69 -2.56 -13.25 0.20
N SER A 70 -1.69 -12.24 0.41
CA SER A 70 -2.13 -10.94 0.93
C SER A 70 -3.08 -10.21 -0.02
N VAL A 71 -2.87 -10.33 -1.34
CA VAL A 71 -3.79 -9.77 -2.33
C VAL A 71 -5.15 -10.48 -2.28
N ARG A 72 -5.18 -11.81 -2.19
CA ARG A 72 -6.44 -12.57 -2.03
C ARG A 72 -7.16 -12.22 -0.72
N ALA A 73 -6.43 -12.11 0.39
CA ALA A 73 -6.97 -11.71 1.67
C ALA A 73 -7.56 -10.29 1.61
N ALA A 74 -6.85 -9.33 1.01
CA ALA A 74 -7.38 -8.00 0.75
C ALA A 74 -8.61 -8.04 -0.16
N ALA A 75 -8.58 -8.80 -1.26
CA ALA A 75 -9.67 -8.89 -2.23
C ALA A 75 -11.01 -9.30 -1.61
N SER A 76 -10.97 -10.10 -0.52
CA SER A 76 -12.15 -10.49 0.27
C SER A 76 -12.91 -9.31 0.89
N LEU A 77 -12.27 -8.14 1.02
CA LEU A 77 -12.90 -6.90 1.50
C LEU A 77 -13.93 -6.32 0.53
N ALA A 78 -14.11 -6.92 -0.64
CA ALA A 78 -15.16 -6.57 -1.59
C ALA A 78 -16.47 -6.24 -0.86
N PRO A 79 -17.18 -5.18 -1.26
CA PRO A 79 -17.11 -4.48 -2.54
C PRO A 79 -15.98 -3.45 -2.67
N TRP A 80 -15.39 -3.32 -3.86
CA TRP A 80 -14.32 -2.35 -4.13
C TRP A 80 -14.83 -1.11 -4.88
N ALA A 81 -14.22 0.04 -4.60
CA ALA A 81 -14.39 1.27 -5.36
C ALA A 81 -13.05 1.82 -5.86
N GLU A 82 -13.07 2.64 -6.91
CA GLU A 82 -11.89 3.35 -7.38
C GLU A 82 -11.34 4.26 -6.26
N GLY A 83 -10.03 4.21 -6.03
CA GLY A 83 -9.37 4.96 -4.96
C GLY A 83 -9.43 4.29 -3.58
N ASP A 84 -10.04 3.10 -3.46
CA ASP A 84 -9.85 2.27 -2.26
C ASP A 84 -8.41 1.75 -2.19
N VAL A 85 -7.88 1.66 -0.97
CA VAL A 85 -6.59 1.01 -0.67
C VAL A 85 -6.81 0.16 0.58
N ALA A 86 -6.53 -1.13 0.49
CA ALA A 86 -6.41 -1.99 1.67
C ALA A 86 -4.97 -2.02 2.18
N VAL A 87 -4.83 -2.30 3.48
CA VAL A 87 -3.55 -2.48 4.17
C VAL A 87 -3.62 -3.74 5.02
N LEU A 88 -2.52 -4.48 5.09
CA LEU A 88 -2.35 -5.67 5.94
C LEU A 88 -0.87 -6.03 6.12
N ASN A 89 -0.56 -6.71 7.23
CA ASN A 89 0.72 -7.39 7.45
C ASN A 89 0.55 -8.75 8.15
N ASP A 90 -0.70 -9.19 8.35
CA ASP A 90 -1.03 -10.38 9.11
C ASP A 90 -0.30 -11.62 8.55
N PRO A 91 0.58 -12.27 9.35
CA PRO A 91 1.39 -13.40 8.87
C PRO A 91 0.55 -14.61 8.49
N TYR A 92 -0.68 -14.74 9.01
CA TYR A 92 -1.60 -15.81 8.65
C TYR A 92 -2.34 -15.54 7.33
N LEU A 93 -2.19 -14.33 6.76
CA LEU A 93 -2.86 -13.86 5.54
C LEU A 93 -1.82 -13.32 4.54
N GLY A 94 -0.69 -14.00 4.42
CA GLY A 94 0.38 -13.69 3.46
C GLY A 94 1.39 -12.64 3.91
N GLY A 95 1.31 -12.14 5.15
CA GLY A 95 2.40 -11.37 5.76
C GLY A 95 3.67 -12.21 5.86
N THR A 96 4.84 -11.58 5.67
CA THR A 96 6.16 -12.24 5.79
C THR A 96 6.72 -12.09 7.21
N HIS A 97 6.67 -10.88 7.71
CA HIS A 97 6.83 -10.51 9.12
C HIS A 97 6.16 -9.15 9.33
N LEU A 98 5.92 -8.72 10.56
CA LEU A 98 5.06 -7.55 10.82
C LEU A 98 5.54 -6.22 10.21
N PRO A 99 6.84 -5.92 10.11
CA PRO A 99 7.33 -4.75 9.39
C PRO A 99 6.93 -4.69 7.91
N ASP A 100 6.69 -5.83 7.27
CA ASP A 100 6.32 -5.90 5.86
C ASP A 100 4.85 -5.59 5.66
N VAL A 101 4.54 -4.30 5.56
CA VAL A 101 3.18 -3.81 5.36
C VAL A 101 2.82 -3.82 3.88
N THR A 102 1.83 -4.63 3.53
CA THR A 102 1.27 -4.73 2.18
C THR A 102 0.12 -3.75 2.02
N MET A 103 0.12 -3.00 0.91
CA MET A 103 -1.04 -2.24 0.45
C MET A 103 -1.51 -2.76 -0.89
N VAL A 104 -2.83 -2.82 -1.07
CA VAL A 104 -3.49 -3.41 -2.26
C VAL A 104 -4.58 -2.46 -2.77
N SER A 105 -4.58 -2.15 -4.06
CA SER A 105 -5.60 -1.33 -4.72
C SER A 105 -6.26 -2.06 -5.88
N PRO A 106 -7.60 -1.93 -6.04
CA PRO A 106 -8.32 -2.51 -7.16
C PRO A 106 -8.03 -1.76 -8.46
N VAL A 107 -7.92 -2.50 -9.56
CA VAL A 107 -7.85 -1.97 -10.92
C VAL A 107 -9.18 -2.28 -11.63
N PHE A 108 -9.77 -1.30 -12.30
CA PHE A 108 -11.02 -1.43 -13.05
C PHE A 108 -10.76 -1.17 -14.55
N ALA A 109 -11.58 -1.74 -15.43
CA ALA A 109 -11.49 -1.43 -16.86
C ALA A 109 -11.91 0.02 -17.13
N ALA A 110 -11.19 0.72 -18.02
CA ALA A 110 -11.43 2.12 -18.39
C ALA A 110 -12.88 2.37 -18.87
N ASP A 111 -13.43 1.42 -19.63
CA ASP A 111 -14.80 1.42 -20.18
C ASP A 111 -15.75 0.48 -19.43
N GLY A 112 -15.27 -0.13 -18.33
CA GLY A 112 -16.11 -0.94 -17.46
C GLY A 112 -17.21 -0.07 -16.83
N PRO A 113 -18.29 -0.66 -16.32
CA PRO A 113 -19.27 0.11 -15.57
C PRO A 113 -18.58 0.78 -14.39
N ARG A 114 -18.22 2.07 -14.55
CA ARG A 114 -17.90 2.97 -13.43
C ARG A 114 -19.05 2.80 -12.46
N ALA A 115 -18.77 2.63 -11.18
CA ALA A 115 -19.80 2.41 -10.17
C ALA A 115 -20.80 3.57 -10.19
N SER A 116 -21.81 3.48 -11.06
CA SER A 116 -22.98 4.32 -11.06
C SER A 116 -23.74 3.94 -9.80
N ARG A 117 -24.30 4.94 -9.12
CA ARG A 117 -24.94 4.77 -7.81
C ARG A 117 -25.80 3.49 -7.78
N GLY A 118 -25.28 2.44 -7.13
CA GLY A 118 -25.96 1.15 -6.96
C GLY A 118 -25.33 -0.07 -7.65
N ARG A 119 -24.46 0.05 -8.68
CA ARG A 119 -23.85 -1.12 -9.34
C ARG A 119 -22.37 -1.25 -9.01
N ARG A 120 -22.01 -2.35 -8.36
CA ARG A 120 -20.64 -2.68 -7.92
C ARG A 120 -19.82 -3.15 -9.12
N ALA A 121 -18.71 -2.48 -9.42
CA ALA A 121 -17.78 -2.94 -10.44
C ALA A 121 -16.89 -4.05 -9.85
N ARG A 122 -16.67 -5.13 -10.61
CA ARG A 122 -15.66 -6.14 -10.25
C ARG A 122 -14.30 -5.62 -10.75
N PRO A 123 -13.26 -5.58 -9.90
CA PRO A 123 -11.91 -5.28 -10.37
C PRO A 123 -11.48 -6.27 -11.46
N ILE A 124 -10.74 -5.80 -12.47
CA ILE A 124 -10.07 -6.63 -13.48
C ILE A 124 -8.72 -7.16 -13.00
N GLY A 125 -8.23 -6.61 -11.88
CA GLY A 125 -6.98 -6.99 -11.25
C GLY A 125 -6.70 -6.11 -10.04
N PHE A 126 -5.48 -6.22 -9.53
CA PHE A 126 -5.00 -5.44 -8.39
C PHE A 126 -3.57 -4.99 -8.64
N VAL A 127 -3.21 -3.86 -8.03
CA VAL A 127 -1.81 -3.49 -7.80
C VAL A 127 -1.51 -3.62 -6.32
N ALA A 128 -0.28 -3.99 -5.99
CA ALA A 128 0.15 -4.06 -4.61
C ALA A 128 1.59 -3.56 -4.42
N SER A 129 1.86 -3.08 -3.22
CA SER A 129 3.21 -2.84 -2.72
C SER A 129 3.37 -3.50 -1.37
N ARG A 130 4.56 -3.99 -1.07
CA ARG A 130 4.98 -4.41 0.27
C ARG A 130 6.24 -3.66 0.61
N ALA A 131 6.27 -3.00 1.76
CA ALA A 131 7.41 -2.18 2.15
C ALA A 131 7.74 -2.39 3.63
N HIS A 132 9.03 -2.57 3.92
CA HIS A 132 9.54 -2.83 5.26
C HIS A 132 9.55 -1.55 6.08
N GLN A 133 8.58 -1.45 6.98
CA GLN A 133 8.44 -0.37 7.93
C GLN A 133 9.53 -0.43 9.01
N ALA A 134 10.21 0.68 9.28
CA ALA A 134 11.31 0.72 10.27
C ALA A 134 10.89 0.33 11.71
N ASP A 135 9.60 0.50 12.05
CA ASP A 135 8.98 0.20 13.34
C ASP A 135 7.48 -0.09 13.16
N ILE A 136 6.97 -1.12 13.83
CA ILE A 136 5.56 -1.52 13.81
C ILE A 136 5.01 -1.74 15.23
N GLY A 137 5.63 -1.15 16.27
CA GLY A 137 5.11 -1.23 17.65
C GLY A 137 5.52 -2.43 18.48
N GLY A 138 6.58 -3.14 18.09
CA GLY A 138 7.10 -4.31 18.84
C GLY A 138 7.67 -3.96 20.22
N SER A 139 8.13 -4.98 20.95
CA SER A 139 8.65 -4.88 22.32
C SER A 139 9.93 -4.04 22.46
N ALA A 140 10.68 -3.88 21.37
CA ALA A 140 11.89 -3.07 21.30
C ALA A 140 11.83 -2.10 20.09
N PRO A 141 12.56 -0.97 20.13
CA PRO A 141 12.70 -0.09 18.97
C PRO A 141 13.29 -0.82 17.75
N GLY A 142 12.76 -0.52 16.57
CA GLY A 142 13.17 -1.13 15.31
C GLY A 142 12.16 -2.13 14.78
N SER A 143 12.55 -2.87 13.75
CA SER A 143 11.64 -3.73 12.99
C SER A 143 11.66 -5.20 13.40
N MET A 144 12.72 -5.67 14.07
CA MET A 144 12.85 -7.09 14.43
C MET A 144 13.29 -7.25 15.89
N PRO A 145 12.35 -7.21 16.85
CA PRO A 145 12.66 -7.49 18.25
C PRO A 145 12.99 -8.99 18.44
N VAL A 146 13.76 -9.30 19.47
CA VAL A 146 13.87 -10.69 19.95
C VAL A 146 12.57 -11.02 20.69
N ALA A 147 11.69 -11.77 20.04
CA ALA A 147 10.35 -12.10 20.52
C ALA A 147 10.18 -13.62 20.71
N ARG A 148 9.28 -13.99 21.62
CA ARG A 148 8.80 -15.37 21.82
C ARG A 148 7.36 -15.56 21.35
N GLU A 149 6.61 -14.47 21.26
CA GLU A 149 5.21 -14.43 20.86
C GLU A 149 4.97 -13.30 19.88
N LEU A 150 4.06 -13.49 18.92
CA LEU A 150 3.76 -12.53 17.86
C LEU A 150 3.36 -11.15 18.39
N ILE A 151 2.64 -11.08 19.52
CA ILE A 151 2.24 -9.81 20.14
C ILE A 151 3.44 -8.95 20.58
N GLN A 152 4.61 -9.56 20.77
CA GLN A 152 5.85 -8.87 21.09
C GLN A 152 6.55 -8.34 19.84
N GLU A 153 6.19 -8.82 18.65
CA GLU A 153 6.78 -8.37 17.38
C GLU A 153 6.18 -7.04 16.90
N GLY A 154 4.93 -6.76 17.29
CA GLY A 154 4.26 -5.48 17.03
C GLY A 154 2.81 -5.64 16.59
N LEU A 155 2.32 -4.61 15.90
CA LEU A 155 0.94 -4.53 15.45
C LEU A 155 0.67 -5.49 14.30
N VAL A 156 -0.27 -6.40 14.52
CA VAL A 156 -0.90 -7.20 13.47
C VAL A 156 -2.04 -6.40 12.87
N ILE A 157 -1.96 -6.14 11.57
CA ILE A 157 -2.94 -5.41 10.77
C ILE A 157 -3.68 -6.45 9.92
N PRO A 158 -4.94 -6.79 10.28
CA PRO A 158 -5.77 -7.62 9.42
C PRO A 158 -6.12 -6.85 8.13
N PRO A 159 -6.66 -7.49 7.09
CA PRO A 159 -7.13 -6.79 5.92
C PRO A 159 -8.15 -5.72 6.30
N VAL A 160 -7.78 -4.45 6.16
CA VAL A 160 -8.65 -3.30 6.41
C VAL A 160 -8.41 -2.21 5.36
N ARG A 161 -9.36 -1.28 5.19
CA ARG A 161 -9.15 -0.13 4.31
C ARG A 161 -8.39 0.97 5.03
N ILE A 162 -7.35 1.49 4.38
CA ILE A 162 -6.63 2.70 4.78
C ILE A 162 -7.01 3.91 3.92
N MET A 163 -7.53 3.66 2.71
CA MET A 163 -8.19 4.66 1.87
C MET A 163 -9.56 4.14 1.43
N ARG A 164 -10.55 5.05 1.33
CA ARG A 164 -11.87 4.77 0.78
C ARG A 164 -12.22 5.85 -0.24
N ALA A 165 -12.47 5.45 -1.48
CA ALA A 165 -12.81 6.35 -2.58
C ALA A 165 -11.85 7.56 -2.74
N GLY A 166 -10.56 7.35 -2.49
CA GLY A 166 -9.52 8.37 -2.60
C GLY A 166 -9.26 9.18 -1.31
N GLU A 167 -10.10 9.02 -0.29
CA GLU A 167 -9.97 9.70 1.01
C GLU A 167 -9.36 8.78 2.08
N PRO A 168 -8.52 9.28 2.99
CA PRO A 168 -7.99 8.49 4.10
C PRO A 168 -9.09 7.97 5.04
N VAL A 169 -8.92 6.75 5.52
CA VAL A 169 -9.71 6.22 6.64
C VAL A 169 -8.98 6.61 7.92
N GLU A 170 -9.34 7.77 8.47
CA GLU A 170 -8.63 8.39 9.60
C GLU A 170 -8.59 7.48 10.84
N GLU A 171 -9.62 6.67 11.09
CA GLU A 171 -9.65 5.75 12.21
C GLU A 171 -8.62 4.62 12.06
N THR A 172 -8.48 4.06 10.86
CA THR A 172 -7.45 3.05 10.56
C THR A 172 -6.06 3.65 10.74
N LEU A 173 -5.83 4.84 10.18
CA LEU A 173 -4.55 5.54 10.31
C LEU A 173 -4.25 5.87 11.78
N ALA A 174 -5.22 6.39 12.53
CA ALA A 174 -5.04 6.73 13.93
C ALA A 174 -4.66 5.50 14.76
N LEU A 175 -5.32 4.36 14.54
CA LEU A 175 -4.99 3.11 15.22
C LEU A 175 -3.56 2.64 14.91
N VAL A 176 -3.16 2.63 13.65
CA VAL A 176 -1.80 2.18 13.28
C VAL A 176 -0.75 3.16 13.80
N LEU A 177 -0.91 4.46 13.54
CA LEU A 177 0.07 5.48 13.90
C LEU A 177 0.22 5.65 15.42
N ARG A 178 -0.82 5.38 16.20
CA ARG A 178 -0.72 5.40 17.67
C ARG A 178 0.17 4.28 18.22
N ASN A 179 0.30 3.19 17.48
CA ASN A 179 1.02 2.00 17.93
C ASN A 179 2.46 1.94 17.41
N VAL A 180 2.98 2.99 16.78
CA VAL A 180 4.39 3.04 16.31
C VAL A 180 5.16 4.16 17.01
N ARG A 181 6.48 3.99 17.09
CA ARG A 181 7.37 4.97 17.75
C ARG A 181 7.62 6.22 16.90
N THR A 182 7.56 6.09 15.57
CA THR A 182 7.83 7.17 14.60
C THR A 182 6.61 7.48 13.73
N PRO A 183 5.52 8.04 14.31
CA PRO A 183 4.25 8.22 13.59
C PRO A 183 4.35 9.15 12.37
N ASP A 184 5.15 10.20 12.42
CA ASP A 184 5.29 11.13 11.28
C ASP A 184 6.03 10.49 10.10
N GLU A 185 7.10 9.74 10.38
CA GLU A 185 7.82 8.93 9.38
C GLU A 185 6.89 7.86 8.80
N ARG A 186 6.17 7.12 9.65
CA ARG A 186 5.23 6.08 9.23
C ARG A 186 4.11 6.64 8.36
N ARG A 187 3.57 7.81 8.70
CA ARG A 187 2.57 8.51 7.89
C ARG A 187 3.13 8.85 6.51
N GLY A 188 4.39 9.31 6.44
CA GLY A 188 5.07 9.58 5.17
C GLY A 188 5.30 8.34 4.31
N ASP A 189 5.77 7.25 4.92
CA ASP A 189 5.98 5.97 4.21
C ASP A 189 4.66 5.38 3.70
N PHE A 190 3.58 5.45 4.49
CA PHE A 190 2.25 5.05 4.04
C PHE A 190 1.73 5.93 2.90
N ALA A 191 1.97 7.25 2.95
CA ALA A 191 1.64 8.14 1.85
C ALA A 191 2.43 7.79 0.58
N ALA A 192 3.71 7.41 0.71
CA ALA A 192 4.54 6.93 -0.40
C ALA A 192 3.99 5.62 -1.02
N GLN A 193 3.58 4.66 -0.20
CA GLN A 193 2.93 3.43 -0.68
C GLN A 193 1.60 3.71 -1.39
N ILE A 194 0.76 4.59 -0.85
CA ILE A 194 -0.49 5.02 -1.49
C ILE A 194 -0.22 5.72 -2.83
N ALA A 195 0.81 6.56 -2.90
CA ALA A 195 1.22 7.21 -4.15
C ALA A 195 1.66 6.17 -5.20
N ALA A 196 2.44 5.16 -4.79
CA ALA A 196 2.81 4.04 -5.66
C ALA A 196 1.56 3.30 -6.17
N GLN A 197 0.60 2.95 -5.30
CA GLN A 197 -0.66 2.31 -5.74
C GLN A 197 -1.39 3.14 -6.81
N ARG A 198 -1.45 4.47 -6.63
CA ARG A 198 -2.09 5.39 -7.59
C ARG A 198 -1.37 5.39 -8.94
N VAL A 199 -0.03 5.39 -8.96
CA VAL A 199 0.75 5.32 -10.21
C VAL A 199 0.50 4.01 -10.95
N GLY A 200 0.52 2.87 -10.24
CA GLY A 200 0.24 1.56 -10.82
C GLY A 200 -1.18 1.48 -11.39
N GLY A 201 -2.17 1.94 -10.63
CA GLY A 201 -3.55 2.06 -11.12
C GLY A 201 -3.63 2.91 -12.39
N ALA A 202 -3.01 4.08 -12.40
CA ALA A 202 -3.09 5.03 -13.52
C ALA A 202 -2.49 4.44 -14.80
N ARG A 203 -1.35 3.74 -14.69
CA ARG A 203 -0.71 3.03 -15.81
C ARG A 203 -1.58 1.94 -16.40
N LEU A 204 -2.37 1.26 -15.58
CA LEU A 204 -3.28 0.20 -15.99
C LEU A 204 -4.68 0.71 -16.40
N GLY A 205 -4.87 2.03 -16.52
CA GLY A 205 -6.11 2.65 -16.98
C GLY A 205 -7.07 3.10 -15.88
N VAL A 206 -6.57 3.35 -14.66
CA VAL A 206 -7.36 3.75 -13.48
C VAL A 206 -6.73 4.93 -12.76
N GLY A 207 -7.34 6.10 -12.84
CA GLY A 207 -6.93 7.20 -11.96
C GLY A 207 -8.07 8.20 -11.77
N PRO A 208 -8.36 8.62 -10.53
CA PRO A 208 -9.19 9.80 -10.34
C PRO A 208 -8.47 10.99 -10.98
N ALA A 209 -9.17 11.75 -11.82
CA ALA A 209 -8.71 13.07 -12.23
C ALA A 209 -8.38 13.88 -10.95
N PRO A 210 -7.26 14.62 -10.91
CA PRO A 210 -6.87 15.35 -9.71
C PRO A 210 -7.99 16.31 -9.30
N ARG A 211 -8.64 16.04 -8.17
CA ARG A 211 -9.44 17.06 -7.50
C ARG A 211 -8.45 17.95 -6.79
N GLY A 212 -8.32 19.19 -7.26
CA GLY A 212 -7.53 20.22 -6.59
C GLY A 212 -7.99 20.33 -5.14
N GLY A 213 -7.11 19.97 -4.20
CA GLY A 213 -7.45 19.93 -2.79
C GLY A 213 -6.24 19.55 -1.95
N ARG A 214 -5.58 20.59 -1.42
CA ARG A 214 -4.59 20.62 -0.32
C ARG A 214 -3.79 19.34 -0.15
N GLY A 215 -2.58 19.37 -0.71
CA GLY A 215 -1.52 18.45 -0.29
C GLY A 215 -1.42 18.42 1.23
N ILE A 216 -0.97 17.29 1.74
CA ILE A 216 -0.58 17.10 3.13
C ILE A 216 0.69 17.93 3.36
N SER A 217 0.57 19.26 3.28
CA SER A 217 1.63 20.20 3.59
C SER A 217 1.64 20.37 5.10
N GLY A 218 2.77 20.03 5.72
CA GLY A 218 3.03 20.34 7.13
C GLY A 218 2.76 21.83 7.40
N GLY A 219 1.79 22.09 8.26
CA GLY A 219 1.78 23.31 9.08
C GLY A 219 2.42 22.93 10.40
N GLY A 220 3.37 23.64 10.95
CA GLY A 220 3.78 25.02 10.71
C GLY A 220 4.32 25.48 12.05
N ALA A 221 5.61 25.82 12.10
CA ALA A 221 6.24 26.38 13.28
C ALA A 221 5.51 27.67 13.69
N ALA A 222 4.93 27.68 14.88
CA ALA A 222 4.61 28.90 15.60
C ALA A 222 5.54 28.97 16.82
N ARG A 223 6.54 29.84 16.72
CA ARG A 223 7.30 30.32 17.87
C ARG A 223 6.41 31.21 18.72
N GLY A 224 6.51 31.08 20.04
CA GLY A 224 6.37 32.20 20.99
C GLY A 224 5.22 32.08 21.98
N GLY A 225 5.56 31.82 23.25
CA GLY A 225 4.67 32.05 24.39
C GLY A 225 4.91 31.08 25.55
N HIS A 226 5.78 31.47 26.49
CA HIS A 226 5.91 30.84 27.82
C HIS A 226 4.54 30.65 28.50
N THR A 227 4.33 29.51 29.17
CA THR A 227 4.29 29.36 30.65
C THR A 227 3.97 27.91 31.01
N GLN A 228 4.84 27.31 31.85
CA GLN A 228 4.57 26.10 32.63
C GLN A 228 3.42 26.37 33.63
N PRO A 229 2.64 25.36 34.07
CA PRO A 229 3.09 24.62 35.26
C PRO A 229 2.73 23.12 35.30
N ALA A 230 3.58 22.43 36.09
CA ALA A 230 3.41 21.23 36.92
C ALA A 230 2.35 20.15 36.62
N ALA A 231 2.85 18.91 36.65
CA ALA A 231 2.14 17.64 36.77
C ALA A 231 1.29 17.53 38.06
N PRO A 232 0.45 16.49 38.14
CA PRO A 232 0.82 15.32 38.96
C PRO A 232 1.14 14.06 38.14
#